data_AF-A0A1Y1S6J6-F1
#
_entry.id   AF-A0A1Y1S6J6-F1
#
_cell.length_a   1.000
_cell.length_b   1.000
_cell.length_c   1.000
_cell.angle_alpha   90.00
_cell.angle_beta   90.00
_cell.angle_gamma   90.00
#
_symmetry.space_group_name_H-M   'P 1'
#
loop_
_entity.id
_entity.type
_entity.pdbx_description
1 polymer ?
#
loop_
_entity_poly.entity_id
_entity_poly.type
_entity_poly.pdbx_seq_one_letter_code
_entity_poly.pdbx_strand_id
1 'polypeptide(L)' 'MAAVSINRAGKVRGQTPQIAKSEHPRKKTGRAAIRGKYERRMELNWFEGKGRIRLNNNIPAKEFNK' A
#
# COMPACT_ATOMS: atom_id res chain seq x y z
N MET A 1 41.38 10.79 12.27
CA MET A 1 40.19 10.93 11.42
C MET A 1 39.56 9.56 11.26
N ALA A 2 38.31 9.37 11.69
CA ALA A 2 37.67 8.05 11.63
C ALA A 2 37.49 7.65 10.15
N ALA A 3 38.16 6.58 9.72
CA ALA A 3 38.03 6.03 8.38
C ALA A 3 36.59 5.57 8.18
N VAL A 4 35.85 6.24 7.30
CA VAL A 4 34.47 5.86 6.95
C VAL A 4 34.54 4.50 6.25
N SER A 5 33.99 3.46 6.89
CA SER A 5 34.07 2.07 6.42
C SER A 5 32.89 1.70 5.51
N ILE A 6 33.19 1.23 4.31
CA ILE A 6 32.22 0.77 3.29
C ILE A 6 31.63 -0.62 3.57
N ASN A 7 32.17 -1.36 4.55
CA ASN A 7 31.94 -2.79 4.76
C ASN A 7 30.48 -3.17 5.08
N ARG A 8 29.60 -2.20 5.35
CA ARG A 8 28.18 -2.42 5.65
C ARG A 8 27.25 -2.08 4.48
N ALA A 9 27.79 -1.58 3.37
CA ALA A 9 27.00 -1.26 2.20
C ALA A 9 26.27 -2.50 1.67
N GLY A 10 24.96 -2.37 1.43
CA GLY A 10 24.15 -3.46 0.87
C GLY A 10 23.75 -4.59 1.83
N LYS A 11 24.30 -4.66 3.07
CA LYS A 11 24.03 -5.75 4.03
C LYS A 11 22.54 -6.03 4.23
N VAL A 12 21.77 -4.98 4.54
CA VAL A 12 20.34 -5.12 4.88
C VAL A 12 19.53 -5.58 3.66
N ARG A 13 19.82 -5.03 2.47
CA ARG A 13 19.12 -5.39 1.24
C ARG A 13 19.43 -6.82 0.77
N GLY A 14 20.66 -7.30 1.00
CA GLY A 14 21.05 -8.69 0.72
C GLY A 14 20.53 -9.68 1.77
N GLN A 15 20.33 -9.23 3.01
CA GLN A 15 19.77 -10.04 4.09
C GLN A 15 18.26 -10.28 3.93
N THR A 16 17.51 -9.30 3.42
CA THR A 16 16.06 -9.44 3.24
C THR A 16 15.75 -10.44 2.13
N PRO A 17 14.92 -11.48 2.37
CA PRO A 17 14.56 -12.44 1.34
C PRO A 17 13.77 -11.74 0.22
N GLN A 18 14.11 -12.05 -1.03
CA GLN A 18 13.39 -11.52 -2.18
C GLN A 18 12.07 -12.27 -2.36
N ILE A 19 10.95 -11.55 -2.29
CA ILE A 19 9.62 -12.10 -2.53
C ILE A 19 9.20 -11.78 -3.96
N ALA A 20 8.74 -12.79 -4.70
CA ALA A 20 8.21 -12.59 -6.04
C ALA A 20 6.94 -11.73 -6.00
N LYS A 21 6.71 -10.94 -7.06
CA LYS A 21 5.48 -10.14 -7.16
C LYS A 21 4.29 -11.06 -7.42
N SER A 22 3.19 -10.84 -6.70
CA SER A 22 1.92 -11.48 -7.00
C SER A 22 1.32 -10.94 -8.29
N GLU A 23 0.62 -11.81 -9.02
CA GLU A 23 -0.22 -11.38 -10.14
C GLU A 23 -1.46 -10.64 -9.61
N HIS A 24 -1.80 -9.53 -10.25
CA HIS A 24 -2.99 -8.76 -9.92
C HIS A 24 -3.81 -8.49 -11.19
N PRO A 25 -5.15 -8.52 -11.10
CA PRO A 25 -6.00 -8.20 -12.24
C PRO A 25 -5.73 -6.78 -12.73
N ARG A 26 -5.86 -6.59 -14.05
CA ARG A 26 -5.66 -5.28 -14.67
C ARG A 26 -6.61 -4.26 -14.06
N LYS A 27 -6.04 -3.19 -13.51
CA LYS A 27 -6.83 -2.09 -12.92
C LYS A 27 -7.51 -1.29 -14.03
N LYS A 28 -8.74 -0.84 -13.76
CA LYS A 28 -9.41 0.18 -14.59
C LYS A 28 -8.56 1.46 -14.59
N THR A 29 -8.55 2.19 -15.71
CA THR A 29 -7.79 3.43 -15.88
C THR A 29 -8.71 4.60 -16.26
N GLY A 30 -8.18 5.83 -16.21
CA GLY A 30 -8.90 7.04 -16.64
C GLY A 30 -10.21 7.29 -15.86
N ARG A 31 -11.26 7.64 -16.61
CA ARG A 31 -12.58 7.99 -16.05
C ARG A 31 -13.18 6.86 -15.22
N ALA A 32 -13.03 5.61 -15.67
CA ALA A 32 -13.53 4.44 -14.96
C ALA A 32 -12.86 4.26 -13.58
N ALA A 33 -11.56 4.58 -13.47
CA ALA A 33 -10.85 4.55 -12.19
C ALA A 33 -11.30 5.69 -11.25
N ILE A 34 -11.56 6.88 -11.80
CA ILE A 34 -12.05 8.03 -11.03
C ILE A 34 -13.45 7.73 -10.46
N ARG A 35 -14.33 7.14 -11.28
CA ARG A 35 -15.68 6.76 -10.85
C ARG A 35 -15.66 5.76 -9.69
N GLY A 36 -14.86 4.69 -9.79
CA GLY A 36 -14.75 3.71 -8.70
C GLY A 36 -14.14 4.26 -7.42
N LYS A 37 -13.31 5.32 -7.48
CA LYS A 37 -12.84 6.03 -6.28
C LYS A 37 -13.94 6.86 -5.64
N TYR A 38 -14.77 7.53 -6.45
CA TYR A 38 -15.88 8.35 -5.97
C TYR A 38 -16.93 7.50 -5.27
N GLU A 39 -17.36 6.40 -5.88
CA GLU A 39 -18.36 5.49 -5.33
C GLU A 39 -17.93 4.97 -3.95
N ARG A 40 -16.69 4.46 -3.82
CA ARG A 40 -16.14 4.02 -2.53
C ARG A 40 -16.09 5.13 -1.47
N ARG A 41 -15.83 6.39 -1.88
CA ARG A 41 -15.79 7.52 -0.94
C ARG A 41 -17.19 7.94 -0.49
N MET A 42 -18.17 7.84 -1.37
CA MET A 42 -19.58 8.06 -1.04
C MET A 42 -20.06 7.05 -0.01
N GLU A 43 -19.81 5.76 -0.24
CA GLU A 43 -20.17 4.68 0.70
C GLU A 43 -19.52 4.83 2.08
N LEU A 44 -18.30 5.36 2.12
CA LEU A 44 -17.56 5.62 3.36
C LEU A 44 -17.93 6.95 4.03
N ASN A 45 -18.94 7.69 3.54
CA ASN A 45 -19.35 9.02 4.05
C ASN A 45 -18.24 10.08 4.05
N TRP A 46 -17.28 10.00 3.12
CA TRP A 46 -16.12 10.89 3.04
C TRP A 46 -16.48 12.39 3.04
N PHE A 47 -17.53 12.75 2.32
CA PHE A 47 -17.95 14.14 2.13
C PHE A 47 -18.60 14.72 3.39
N GLU A 48 -19.46 13.96 4.05
CA GLU A 48 -20.10 14.34 5.31
C GLU A 48 -19.09 14.41 6.45
N GLY A 49 -18.17 13.44 6.52
CA GLY A 49 -17.09 13.39 7.50
C GLY A 49 -15.98 14.42 7.29
N LYS A 50 -16.08 15.28 6.26
CA LYS A 50 -15.05 16.27 5.87
C LYS A 50 -13.65 15.64 5.78
N GLY A 51 -13.57 14.42 5.26
CA GLY A 51 -12.32 13.66 5.10
C GLY A 51 -11.74 13.03 6.37
N ARG A 52 -12.42 13.07 7.52
CA ARG A 52 -11.97 12.44 8.77
C ARG A 52 -12.39 10.97 8.87
N ILE A 53 -11.94 10.15 7.93
CA ILE A 53 -12.36 8.75 7.80
C ILE A 53 -11.13 7.85 7.54
N ARG A 54 -11.13 6.66 8.14
CA ARG A 54 -10.06 5.67 7.94
C ARG A 54 -10.25 4.98 6.59
N LEU A 55 -9.37 5.30 5.63
CA LEU A 55 -9.40 4.70 4.28
C LEU A 55 -8.71 3.34 4.21
N ASN A 56 -7.67 3.14 5.03
CA ASN A 56 -6.96 1.86 5.13
C ASN A 56 -7.19 1.29 6.52
N ASN A 57 -7.79 0.10 6.57
CA ASN A 57 -8.10 -0.56 7.84
C ASN A 57 -6.90 -1.34 8.42
N ASN A 58 -5.76 -1.39 7.71
CA ASN A 58 -4.50 -2.04 8.12
C ASN A 58 -4.70 -3.44 8.74
N ILE A 59 -5.69 -4.17 8.24
CA ILE A 59 -6.05 -5.50 8.74
C ILE A 59 -4.91 -6.46 8.35
N PRO A 60 -4.33 -7.20 9.29
CA PRO A 60 -3.31 -8.18 8.95
C PRO A 60 -3.91 -9.24 8.02
N ALA A 61 -3.17 -9.63 6.98
CA ALA A 61 -3.67 -10.54 5.92
C ALA A 61 -4.25 -11.87 6.43
N LYS A 62 -3.93 -12.28 7.67
CA LYS A 62 -4.45 -13.48 8.34
C LYS A 62 -5.93 -13.38 8.72
N GLU A 63 -6.47 -12.18 8.86
CA GLU A 63 -7.86 -11.93 9.32
C GLU A 63 -8.84 -11.68 8.16
N PHE A 64 -8.35 -11.63 6.92
CA PHE A 64 -9.17 -11.26 5.75
C PHE A 64 -9.91 -12.45 5.09
N ASN A 65 -9.50 -13.69 5.39
CA ASN A 65 -10.02 -14.93 4.80
C ASN A 65 -10.75 -15.84 5.82
N LYS A 66 -11.23 -15.27 6.92
CA LYS A 66 -12.07 -15.97 7.91
C LYS A 66 -13.52 -15.55 7.71
#